data_AF-A0A9N9G5N7-F1
#
_entry.id   AF-A0A9N9G5N7-F1
#
_cell.length_a   1.000
_cell.length_b   1.000
_cell.length_c   1.000
_cell.angle_alpha   90.00
_cell.angle_beta   90.00
_cell.angle_gamma   90.00
#
_symmetry.space_group_name_H-M   'P 1'
#
loop_
_entity.id
_entity.type
_entity.pdbx_description
1 polymer ?
#
loop_
_entity_poly.entity_id
_entity_poly.type
_entity_poly.pdbx_seq_one_letter_code
_entity_poly.pdbx_strand_id
1 'polypeptide(L)'
;YDYFELQPGETILSICSVTFSDKTEYFVAGTDPGRILIFQVEKEGINYKIKLVYQKEVLGSVYSALAFDEKLLIGIDGKVSIFDFIRLEDGKRDLIPICEYNGFTLAIQIVTRGHFILVGDIMRSIVLLAYKETGGGGGGKTLEFVTQDLNDRWINAIETLNDDEFICCESQNNSILTFRRNVDTSDVLLKEKLDMVGIYNYGDSINRFRHGSLAANVSEPIINIESRVLFVTSSGAIGIIIPISQKQFDKLKKLQDAYQKVVGFYGGLDIYSWRSVIDEECEKAELRNFIDGDVIESLLDNPTKVIGDIGDSCDLSVNEIRKLVEELTRMH
;
A
#
# COMPACT_ATOMS: atom_id res chain seq x y z
N TYR A 1 2.82 -10.78 31.29
CA TYR A 1 2.04 -10.17 30.20
C TYR A 1 1.28 -9.02 30.80
N ASP A 2 1.43 -7.85 30.23
CA ASP A 2 0.71 -6.65 30.65
C ASP A 2 -0.41 -6.35 29.65
N TYR A 3 -1.47 -5.69 30.08
CA TYR A 3 -2.62 -5.36 29.22
C TYR A 3 -3.27 -4.06 29.68
N PHE A 4 -3.98 -3.41 28.75
CA PHE A 4 -4.82 -2.25 29.03
C PHE A 4 -6.24 -2.57 28.58
N GLU A 5 -7.20 -2.48 29.50
CA GLU A 5 -8.62 -2.72 29.22
C GLU A 5 -9.29 -1.42 28.77
N LEU A 6 -9.96 -1.49 27.61
CA LEU A 6 -10.69 -0.37 27.03
C LEU A 6 -12.03 -0.13 27.74
N GLN A 7 -12.69 0.98 27.41
CA GLN A 7 -14.01 1.24 27.94
C GLN A 7 -15.06 0.27 27.35
N PRO A 8 -16.16 -0.04 28.07
CA PRO A 8 -17.21 -0.90 27.55
C PRO A 8 -17.79 -0.34 26.24
N GLY A 9 -17.83 -1.16 25.19
CA GLY A 9 -18.33 -0.78 23.86
C GLY A 9 -17.31 -0.07 22.98
N GLU A 10 -16.06 0.04 23.42
CA GLU A 10 -14.97 0.62 22.64
C GLU A 10 -14.17 -0.45 21.90
N THR A 11 -13.82 -0.17 20.65
CA THR A 11 -13.00 -1.04 19.79
C THR A 11 -11.80 -0.27 19.25
N ILE A 12 -10.65 -0.95 19.11
CA ILE A 12 -9.48 -0.36 18.44
C ILE A 12 -9.64 -0.54 16.95
N LEU A 13 -9.52 0.57 16.22
CA LEU A 13 -9.52 0.58 14.76
C LEU A 13 -8.11 0.76 14.19
N SER A 14 -7.25 1.52 14.87
CA SER A 14 -5.90 1.80 14.39
C SER A 14 -4.86 1.73 15.51
N ILE A 15 -3.64 1.33 15.14
CA ILE A 15 -2.49 1.32 16.05
C ILE A 15 -1.22 1.69 15.29
N CYS A 16 -0.39 2.55 15.88
CA CYS A 16 0.93 2.86 15.35
C CYS A 16 1.94 3.12 16.47
N SER A 17 3.23 3.01 16.14
CA SER A 17 4.31 3.55 16.97
C SER A 17 4.72 4.91 16.40
N VAL A 18 4.88 5.90 17.26
CA VAL A 18 5.29 7.27 16.90
C VAL A 18 6.40 7.72 17.84
N THR A 19 7.48 8.25 17.26
CA THR A 19 8.48 9.01 18.01
C THR A 19 8.21 10.49 17.77
N PHE A 20 7.79 11.20 18.81
CA PHE A 20 7.54 12.65 18.73
C PHE A 20 8.83 13.45 18.89
N SER A 21 8.73 14.78 18.86
CA SER A 21 9.86 15.72 19.00
C SER A 21 10.70 15.54 20.27
N ASP A 22 10.16 14.91 21.32
CA ASP A 22 10.88 14.58 22.54
C ASP A 22 11.76 13.32 22.43
N LYS A 23 11.84 12.71 21.24
CA LYS A 23 12.61 11.51 20.91
C LYS A 23 12.23 10.26 21.71
N THR A 24 11.06 10.29 22.36
CA THR A 24 10.51 9.14 23.06
C THR A 24 9.54 8.41 22.14
N GLU A 25 9.63 7.07 22.12
CA GLU A 25 8.71 6.23 21.36
C GLU A 25 7.42 6.00 22.17
N TYR A 26 6.28 6.19 21.53
CA TYR A 26 4.96 5.96 22.08
C TYR A 26 4.15 5.05 21.15
N PHE A 27 3.25 4.27 21.75
CA PHE A 27 2.22 3.54 21.02
C PHE A 27 0.94 4.36 21.03
N VAL A 28 0.38 4.61 19.86
CA VAL A 28 -0.88 5.33 19.71
C VAL A 28 -1.94 4.35 19.23
N ALA A 29 -3.08 4.32 19.92
CA ALA A 29 -4.25 3.57 19.50
C ALA A 29 -5.42 4.52 19.23
N GLY A 30 -6.06 4.36 18.09
CA GLY A 30 -7.30 5.04 17.71
C GLY A 30 -8.49 4.10 17.86
N THR A 31 -9.58 4.62 18.45
CA THR A 31 -10.75 3.80 18.81
C THR A 31 -12.07 4.28 18.19
N ASP A 32 -13.06 3.41 18.30
CA ASP A 32 -14.48 3.68 18.05
C ASP A 32 -15.30 3.26 19.28
N PRO A 33 -16.07 4.15 19.94
CA PRO A 33 -16.26 5.56 19.60
C PRO A 33 -15.00 6.42 19.83
N GLY A 34 -14.83 7.45 19.00
CA GLY A 34 -13.61 8.24 18.79
C GLY A 34 -12.77 8.65 20.00
N ARG A 35 -11.69 7.91 20.29
CA ARG A 35 -10.63 8.34 21.20
C ARG A 35 -9.24 8.04 20.64
N ILE A 36 -8.30 8.90 20.98
CA ILE A 36 -6.86 8.72 20.73
C ILE A 36 -6.21 8.43 22.08
N LEU A 37 -5.58 7.26 22.20
CA LEU A 37 -4.88 6.80 23.39
C LEU A 37 -3.39 6.75 23.11
N ILE A 38 -2.57 7.40 23.93
CA ILE A 38 -1.12 7.39 23.81
C ILE A 38 -0.55 6.63 25.00
N PHE A 39 0.22 5.60 24.69
CA PHE A 39 0.85 4.71 25.65
C PHE A 39 2.37 4.81 25.58
N GLN A 40 3.00 4.64 26.73
CA GLN A 40 4.44 4.44 26.83
C GLN A 40 4.69 3.03 27.37
N VAL A 41 5.67 2.34 26.79
CA VAL A 41 6.11 1.03 27.28
C VAL A 41 7.37 1.24 28.11
N GLU A 42 7.25 1.04 29.42
CA GLU A 42 8.34 1.18 30.38
C GLU A 42 8.89 -0.21 30.76
N LYS A 43 10.21 -0.35 30.85
CA LYS A 43 10.84 -1.59 31.33
C LYS A 43 10.97 -1.54 32.85
N GLU A 44 10.29 -2.45 33.54
CA GLU A 44 10.34 -2.61 34.99
C GLU A 44 11.00 -3.96 35.34
N GLY A 45 12.32 -3.93 35.56
CA GLY A 45 13.13 -5.12 35.78
C GLY A 45 13.24 -5.99 34.52
N ILE A 46 12.59 -7.15 34.54
CA ILE A 46 12.54 -8.11 33.42
C ILE A 46 11.25 -7.94 32.60
N ASN A 47 10.25 -7.24 33.14
CA ASN A 47 8.94 -7.08 32.51
C ASN A 47 8.83 -5.75 31.77
N TYR A 48 7.93 -5.70 30.80
CA TYR A 48 7.48 -4.46 30.16
C TYR A 48 6.08 -4.13 30.67
N LYS A 49 5.86 -2.86 31.02
CA LYS A 49 4.55 -2.34 31.41
C LYS A 49 4.06 -1.29 30.44
N ILE A 50 2.80 -1.39 30.03
CA ILE A 50 2.11 -0.41 29.21
C ILE A 50 1.42 0.61 30.12
N LYS A 51 1.67 1.88 29.86
CA LYS A 51 1.14 2.98 30.67
C LYS A 51 0.46 3.98 29.76
N LEU A 52 -0.82 4.23 30.01
CA LEU A 52 -1.55 5.31 29.34
C LEU A 52 -0.97 6.65 29.83
N VAL A 53 -0.32 7.38 28.93
CA VAL A 53 0.28 8.69 29.24
C VAL A 53 -0.63 9.85 28.87
N TYR A 54 -1.50 9.66 27.89
CA TYR A 54 -2.42 10.69 27.42
C TYR A 54 -3.62 10.06 26.72
N GLN A 55 -4.77 10.72 26.79
CA GLN A 55 -5.96 10.37 26.03
C GLN A 55 -6.69 11.63 25.57
N LYS A 56 -7.28 11.59 24.38
CA LYS A 56 -8.09 12.68 23.83
C LYS A 56 -9.31 12.13 23.11
N GLU A 57 -10.48 12.62 23.48
CA GLU A 57 -11.72 12.35 22.75
C GLU A 57 -11.76 13.14 21.45
N VAL A 58 -12.26 12.51 20.39
CA VAL A 58 -12.43 13.12 19.08
C VAL A 58 -13.85 12.87 18.56
N LEU A 59 -14.33 13.79 17.73
CA LEU A 59 -15.60 13.63 17.04
C LEU A 59 -15.38 12.76 15.80
N GLY A 60 -15.82 11.50 15.89
CA GLY A 60 -15.70 10.50 14.82
C GLY A 60 -14.71 9.38 15.16
N SER A 61 -14.78 8.28 14.43
CA SER A 61 -14.02 7.07 14.70
C SER A 61 -12.62 7.16 14.08
N VAL A 62 -11.61 6.62 14.78
CA VAL A 62 -10.20 6.80 14.40
C VAL A 62 -9.70 5.62 13.55
N TYR A 63 -10.04 5.62 12.26
CA TYR A 63 -9.81 4.50 11.34
C TYR A 63 -8.34 4.23 11.02
N SER A 64 -7.51 5.26 10.95
CA SER A 64 -6.10 5.11 10.57
C SER A 64 -5.22 6.04 11.39
N ALA A 65 -4.03 5.56 11.75
CA ALA A 65 -3.04 6.31 12.52
C ALA A 65 -1.63 5.95 12.04
N LEU A 66 -0.78 6.95 11.86
CA LEU A 66 0.58 6.79 11.35
C LEU A 66 1.52 7.86 11.91
N ALA A 67 2.77 7.48 12.16
CA ALA A 67 3.84 8.45 12.41
C ALA A 67 4.14 9.26 11.15
N PHE A 68 4.25 10.58 11.28
CA PHE A 68 4.55 11.46 10.16
C PHE A 68 5.43 12.61 10.61
N ASP A 69 6.73 12.59 10.25
CA ASP A 69 7.68 13.68 10.54
C ASP A 69 7.63 14.18 12.01
N GLU A 70 7.86 13.25 12.96
CA GLU A 70 7.78 13.48 14.42
C GLU A 70 6.39 13.95 14.92
N LYS A 71 5.36 13.84 14.08
CA LYS A 71 3.96 14.17 14.38
C LYS A 71 3.11 12.91 14.22
N LEU A 72 1.84 13.04 14.58
CA LEU A 72 0.85 11.98 14.47
C LEU A 72 -0.18 12.33 13.39
N LEU A 73 -0.25 11.53 12.34
CA LEU A 73 -1.22 11.66 11.25
C LEU A 73 -2.35 10.66 11.45
N ILE A 74 -3.60 11.13 11.38
CA ILE A 74 -4.78 10.35 11.73
C ILE A 74 -5.91 10.56 10.72
N GLY A 75 -6.57 9.48 10.32
CA GLY A 75 -7.88 9.52 9.66
C GLY A 75 -9.01 9.38 10.69
N ILE A 76 -9.88 10.39 10.77
CA ILE A 76 -11.03 10.46 11.68
C ILE A 76 -12.27 10.63 10.82
N ASP A 77 -13.09 9.60 10.65
CA ASP A 77 -14.19 9.57 9.68
C ASP A 77 -13.79 10.19 8.32
N GLY A 78 -14.50 11.25 7.89
CA GLY A 78 -14.31 11.97 6.63
C GLY A 78 -13.20 13.02 6.61
N LYS A 79 -12.28 13.00 7.58
CA LYS A 79 -11.15 13.95 7.66
C LYS A 79 -9.82 13.27 7.98
N VAL A 80 -8.75 13.90 7.52
CA VAL A 80 -7.37 13.55 7.87
C VAL A 80 -6.77 14.74 8.63
N SER A 81 -6.18 14.48 9.80
CA SER A 81 -5.65 15.50 10.69
C SER A 81 -4.23 15.16 11.13
N ILE A 82 -3.36 16.17 11.15
CA ILE A 82 -2.02 16.07 11.74
C ILE A 82 -2.05 16.68 13.13
N PHE A 83 -1.50 15.97 14.11
CA PHE A 83 -1.37 16.39 15.49
C PHE A 83 0.09 16.47 15.93
N ASP A 84 0.40 17.48 16.74
CA ASP A 84 1.66 17.59 17.47
C ASP A 84 1.45 17.17 18.92
N PHE A 85 2.40 16.45 19.50
CA PHE A 85 2.37 16.09 20.91
C PHE A 85 3.39 16.91 21.67
N ILE A 86 2.93 18.03 22.23
CA ILE A 86 3.81 19.03 22.83
C ILE A 86 3.70 19.05 24.34
N ARG A 87 4.76 19.54 24.99
CA ARG A 87 4.74 19.86 26.41
C ARG A 87 4.33 21.32 26.61
N LEU A 88 3.26 21.53 27.36
CA LEU A 88 2.75 22.85 27.72
C LEU A 88 3.61 23.49 28.81
N GLU A 89 3.44 24.79 29.02
CA GLU A 89 4.17 25.58 30.03
C GLU A 89 3.95 25.07 31.46
N ASP A 90 2.79 24.46 31.74
CA ASP A 90 2.46 23.84 33.02
C ASP A 90 3.16 22.49 33.25
N GLY A 91 3.97 22.05 32.27
CA GLY A 91 4.71 20.81 32.29
C GLY A 91 3.92 19.57 31.87
N LYS A 92 2.61 19.69 31.62
CA LYS A 92 1.78 18.61 31.06
C LYS A 92 2.02 18.45 29.57
N ARG A 93 1.60 17.31 29.01
CA ARG A 93 1.60 17.08 27.57
C ARG A 93 0.19 17.20 27.02
N ASP A 94 0.10 17.72 25.80
CA ASP A 94 -1.16 17.85 25.08
C ASP A 94 -0.98 17.52 23.60
N LEU A 95 -2.04 16.99 22.99
CA LEU A 95 -2.06 16.63 21.58
C LEU A 95 -2.83 17.71 20.80
N ILE A 96 -2.11 18.57 20.07
CA ILE A 96 -2.66 19.77 19.45
C ILE A 96 -2.82 19.55 17.94
N PRO A 97 -4.01 19.80 17.35
CA PRO A 97 -4.18 19.72 15.90
C PRO A 97 -3.38 20.83 15.21
N ILE A 98 -2.59 20.46 14.19
CA ILE A 98 -1.80 21.38 13.37
C ILE A 98 -2.62 21.83 12.16
N CYS A 99 -3.11 20.86 11.39
CA CYS A 99 -3.88 21.08 10.18
C CYS A 99 -4.75 19.87 9.87
N GLU A 100 -5.79 20.09 9.10
CA GLU A 100 -6.74 19.07 8.69
C GLU A 100 -7.14 19.25 7.23
N TYR A 101 -7.49 18.13 6.60
CA TYR A 101 -8.10 18.08 5.28
C TYR A 101 -9.40 17.29 5.39
N ASN A 102 -10.49 17.88 4.91
CA ASN A 102 -11.84 17.32 4.95
C ASN A 102 -12.26 16.88 3.54
N GLY A 103 -13.32 16.07 3.46
CA GLY A 103 -13.94 15.70 2.18
C GLY A 103 -13.81 14.22 1.82
N PHE A 104 -13.34 13.39 2.74
CA PHE A 104 -13.43 11.95 2.62
C PHE A 104 -14.82 11.48 3.03
N THR A 105 -15.27 10.34 2.51
CA THR A 105 -16.37 9.61 3.16
C THR A 105 -15.87 8.96 4.43
N LEU A 106 -14.85 8.09 4.34
CA LEU A 106 -14.10 7.56 5.48
C LEU A 106 -12.63 7.36 5.06
N ALA A 107 -11.70 7.98 5.78
CA ALA A 107 -10.26 7.84 5.57
C ALA A 107 -9.73 6.55 6.23
N ILE A 108 -10.03 5.41 5.60
CA ILE A 108 -9.83 4.07 6.16
C ILE A 108 -8.36 3.64 6.25
N GLN A 109 -7.51 4.12 5.34
CA GLN A 109 -6.08 3.83 5.38
C GLN A 109 -5.27 5.03 4.91
N ILE A 110 -4.11 5.23 5.53
CA ILE A 110 -3.17 6.31 5.20
C ILE A 110 -1.77 5.71 5.05
N VAL A 111 -1.07 6.16 4.01
CA VAL A 111 0.32 5.83 3.72
C VAL A 111 1.08 7.12 3.43
N THR A 112 2.34 7.19 3.84
CA THR A 112 3.17 8.39 3.67
C THR A 112 4.46 8.07 2.93
N ARG A 113 4.90 9.03 2.10
CA ARG A 113 6.19 8.99 1.42
C ARG A 113 6.76 10.40 1.34
N GLY A 114 7.75 10.67 2.18
CA GLY A 114 8.26 12.04 2.36
C GLY A 114 7.14 12.97 2.84
N HIS A 115 6.84 14.02 2.08
CA HIS A 115 5.77 14.97 2.37
C HIS A 115 4.42 14.60 1.73
N PHE A 116 4.38 13.55 0.89
CA PHE A 116 3.14 13.06 0.30
C PHE A 116 2.41 12.12 1.27
N ILE A 117 1.09 12.26 1.28
CA ILE A 117 0.16 11.49 2.09
C ILE A 117 -0.87 10.89 1.12
N LEU A 118 -0.83 9.58 0.93
CA LEU A 118 -1.82 8.84 0.16
C LEU A 118 -2.93 8.38 1.11
N VAL A 119 -4.17 8.72 0.80
CA VAL A 119 -5.36 8.38 1.59
C VAL A 119 -6.24 7.46 0.77
N GLY A 120 -6.58 6.30 1.33
CA GLY A 120 -7.59 5.40 0.81
C GLY A 120 -8.94 5.76 1.43
N ASP A 121 -9.89 6.11 0.57
CA ASP A 121 -11.27 6.37 0.95
C ASP A 121 -12.10 5.10 0.73
N ILE A 122 -13.06 4.85 1.62
CA ILE A 122 -13.96 3.69 1.51
C ILE A 122 -14.75 3.64 0.20
N MET A 123 -15.08 4.78 -0.41
CA MET A 123 -15.88 4.86 -1.63
C MET A 123 -15.29 5.78 -2.70
N ARG A 124 -14.36 6.68 -2.35
CA ARG A 124 -13.76 7.66 -3.29
C ARG A 124 -12.36 7.27 -3.75
N SER A 125 -12.08 5.96 -3.87
CA SER A 125 -10.80 5.45 -4.32
C SER A 125 -9.60 6.02 -3.52
N ILE A 126 -8.56 6.50 -4.19
CA ILE A 126 -7.35 7.05 -3.58
C ILE A 126 -7.20 8.55 -3.87
N VAL A 127 -6.75 9.28 -2.84
CA VAL A 127 -6.45 10.72 -2.92
C VAL A 127 -5.03 10.97 -2.41
N LEU A 128 -4.25 11.72 -3.17
CA LEU A 128 -2.93 12.16 -2.79
C LEU A 128 -2.99 13.60 -2.25
N LEU A 129 -2.52 13.77 -1.02
CA LEU A 129 -2.29 15.06 -0.39
C LEU A 129 -0.78 15.34 -0.27
N ALA A 130 -0.41 16.60 -0.17
CA ALA A 130 0.92 17.06 0.15
C ALA A 130 0.90 17.91 1.42
N TYR A 131 1.76 17.58 2.37
CA TYR A 131 2.02 18.43 3.51
C TYR A 131 2.96 19.56 3.10
N LYS A 132 2.55 20.81 3.36
CA LYS A 132 3.38 21.99 3.11
C LYS A 132 3.58 22.79 4.38
N GLU A 133 4.83 23.13 4.62
CA GLU A 133 5.23 24.14 5.60
C GLU A 133 5.70 25.37 4.83
N THR A 134 4.93 26.46 4.89
CA THR A 134 5.34 27.71 4.23
C THR A 134 6.46 28.35 5.08
N GLY A 135 7.63 28.61 4.49
CA GLY A 135 8.81 29.04 5.25
C GLY A 135 8.67 30.38 5.97
N GLY A 136 9.06 30.42 7.25
CA GLY A 136 9.11 31.59 8.13
C GLY A 136 8.40 31.32 9.46
N GLY A 137 8.89 31.87 10.58
CA GLY A 137 8.38 31.62 11.96
C GLY A 137 6.91 31.99 12.24
N GLY A 138 6.11 32.25 11.19
CA GLY A 138 4.66 32.41 11.21
C GLY A 138 3.95 31.87 9.96
N GLY A 139 4.61 31.05 9.13
CA GLY A 139 4.00 30.40 7.97
C GLY A 139 3.09 29.25 8.40
N GLY A 140 1.89 29.19 7.81
CA GLY A 140 0.92 28.14 8.09
C GLY A 140 1.42 26.77 7.65
N LYS A 141 1.08 25.75 8.43
CA LYS A 141 1.21 24.33 8.09
C LYS A 141 -0.12 23.88 7.48
N THR A 142 -0.11 23.32 6.27
CA THR A 142 -1.32 22.96 5.54
C THR A 142 -1.22 21.59 4.88
N LEU A 143 -2.38 20.96 4.67
CA LEU A 143 -2.55 19.81 3.79
C LEU A 143 -3.18 20.29 2.49
N GLU A 144 -2.50 20.06 1.37
CA GLU A 144 -2.96 20.47 0.05
C GLU A 144 -3.30 19.26 -0.81
N PHE A 145 -4.41 19.35 -1.53
CA PHE A 145 -4.77 18.39 -2.55
C PHE A 145 -3.75 18.38 -3.68
N VAL A 146 -3.36 17.18 -4.15
CA VAL A 146 -2.44 17.02 -5.28
C VAL A 146 -3.15 16.39 -6.46
N THR A 147 -3.73 15.21 -6.28
CA THR A 147 -4.36 14.41 -7.34
C THR A 147 -5.24 13.33 -6.73
N GLN A 148 -6.22 12.82 -7.48
CA GLN A 148 -7.07 11.70 -7.07
C GLN A 148 -7.45 10.81 -8.24
N ASP A 149 -7.86 9.59 -7.92
CA ASP A 149 -8.68 8.81 -8.84
C ASP A 149 -10.11 9.34 -8.81
N LEU A 150 -10.72 9.53 -9.98
CA LEU A 150 -12.04 10.14 -10.14
C LEU A 150 -13.19 9.11 -10.19
N ASN A 151 -12.88 7.83 -10.06
CA ASN A 151 -13.88 6.77 -10.07
C ASN A 151 -14.20 6.33 -8.64
N ASP A 152 -15.42 5.83 -8.44
CA ASP A 152 -15.94 5.48 -7.13
C ASP A 152 -15.56 4.03 -6.78
N ARG A 153 -14.28 3.85 -6.42
CA ARG A 153 -13.74 2.54 -6.06
C ARG A 153 -13.72 2.33 -4.56
N TRP A 154 -14.12 1.12 -4.18
CA TRP A 154 -14.07 0.67 -2.80
C TRP A 154 -12.67 0.12 -2.55
N ILE A 155 -11.97 0.70 -1.58
CA ILE A 155 -10.57 0.38 -1.34
C ILE A 155 -10.45 -0.51 -0.10
N ASN A 156 -9.67 -1.58 -0.22
CA ASN A 156 -9.28 -2.42 0.92
C ASN A 156 -7.89 -2.06 1.44
N ALA A 157 -6.94 -1.86 0.52
CA ALA A 157 -5.55 -1.60 0.86
C ALA A 157 -4.89 -0.63 -0.11
N ILE A 158 -3.97 0.19 0.39
CA ILE A 158 -3.15 1.12 -0.42
C ILE A 158 -1.67 1.04 -0.05
N GLU A 159 -0.80 1.43 -1.00
CA GLU A 159 0.63 1.67 -0.78
C GLU A 159 1.21 2.60 -1.88
N THR A 160 2.34 3.22 -1.60
CA THR A 160 3.09 4.01 -2.58
C THR A 160 4.19 3.15 -3.20
N LEU A 161 4.29 3.04 -4.53
CA LEU A 161 5.40 2.35 -5.19
C LEU A 161 6.63 3.27 -5.30
N ASN A 162 6.39 4.53 -5.63
CA ASN A 162 7.37 5.61 -5.63
C ASN A 162 6.66 6.97 -5.46
N ASP A 163 7.31 8.06 -5.83
CA ASP A 163 6.77 9.42 -5.65
C ASP A 163 5.60 9.74 -6.60
N ASP A 164 5.47 9.00 -7.71
CA ASP A 164 4.50 9.23 -8.78
C ASP A 164 3.58 8.04 -9.06
N GLU A 165 3.88 6.87 -8.51
CA GLU A 165 3.14 5.62 -8.74
C GLU A 165 2.60 5.04 -7.44
N PHE A 166 1.33 4.65 -7.48
CA PHE A 166 0.56 4.18 -6.34
C PHE A 166 -0.06 2.83 -6.66
N ILE A 167 -0.28 2.02 -5.63
CA ILE A 167 -0.94 0.73 -5.75
C ILE A 167 -2.10 0.65 -4.76
N CYS A 168 -3.21 0.06 -5.20
CA CYS A 168 -4.32 -0.25 -4.31
C CYS A 168 -4.95 -1.61 -4.62
N CYS A 169 -5.69 -2.13 -3.65
CA CYS A 169 -6.58 -3.25 -3.82
C CYS A 169 -8.02 -2.75 -3.75
N GLU A 170 -8.77 -3.02 -4.81
CA GLU A 170 -10.18 -2.68 -4.95
C GLU A 170 -11.05 -3.86 -4.48
N SER A 171 -12.09 -3.57 -3.69
CA SER A 171 -12.85 -4.56 -2.91
C SER A 171 -13.84 -5.37 -3.75
N GLN A 172 -14.45 -4.79 -4.77
CA GLN A 172 -15.52 -5.42 -5.55
C GLN A 172 -14.98 -6.54 -6.45
N ASN A 173 -13.85 -6.29 -7.12
CA ASN A 173 -13.22 -7.27 -8.00
C ASN A 173 -12.05 -8.02 -7.36
N ASN A 174 -11.66 -7.70 -6.11
CA ASN A 174 -10.41 -8.17 -5.50
C ASN A 174 -9.20 -7.92 -6.41
N SER A 175 -9.19 -6.73 -7.00
CA SER A 175 -8.24 -6.37 -8.05
C SER A 175 -7.15 -5.45 -7.54
N ILE A 176 -5.93 -5.70 -8.00
CA ILE A 176 -4.79 -4.84 -7.81
C ILE A 176 -4.80 -3.82 -8.94
N LEU A 177 -4.84 -2.54 -8.58
CA LEU A 177 -4.79 -1.42 -9.50
C LEU A 177 -3.53 -0.61 -9.23
N THR A 178 -2.90 -0.12 -10.30
CA THR A 178 -1.78 0.82 -10.19
C THR A 178 -2.11 2.12 -10.88
N PHE A 179 -1.75 3.22 -10.23
CA PHE A 179 -2.02 4.57 -10.67
C PHE A 179 -0.73 5.33 -10.85
N ARG A 180 -0.70 6.24 -11.83
CA ARG A 180 0.41 7.16 -12.05
C ARG A 180 -0.08 8.59 -12.06
N ARG A 181 0.71 9.48 -11.45
CA ARG A 181 0.49 10.92 -11.50
C ARG A 181 0.91 11.50 -12.85
N ASN A 182 0.08 12.40 -13.38
CA ASN A 182 0.37 13.14 -14.62
C ASN A 182 1.22 14.38 -14.34
N VAL A 183 2.53 14.21 -14.12
CA VAL A 183 3.42 15.34 -13.77
C VAL A 183 3.83 16.19 -14.98
N ASP A 184 3.98 15.56 -16.14
CA ASP A 184 4.56 16.17 -17.36
C ASP A 184 3.58 17.00 -18.20
N THR A 185 2.28 16.87 -17.94
CA THR A 185 1.27 17.65 -18.66
C THR A 185 1.29 19.12 -18.24
N SER A 186 0.95 20.05 -19.13
CA SER A 186 0.71 21.46 -18.78
C SER A 186 -0.73 21.72 -18.33
N ASP A 187 -1.64 20.77 -18.57
CA ASP A 187 -3.06 20.90 -18.25
C ASP A 187 -3.30 20.61 -16.76
N VAL A 188 -3.78 21.63 -16.04
CA VAL A 188 -4.05 21.56 -14.60
C VAL A 188 -5.07 20.46 -14.27
N LEU A 189 -6.12 20.30 -15.07
CA LEU A 189 -7.17 19.31 -14.82
C LEU A 189 -6.63 17.89 -14.96
N LEU A 190 -5.71 17.67 -15.90
CA LEU A 190 -5.06 16.37 -16.06
C LEU A 190 -4.06 16.07 -14.93
N LYS A 191 -3.45 17.08 -14.31
CA LYS A 191 -2.58 16.88 -13.12
C LYS A 191 -3.36 16.42 -11.91
N GLU A 192 -4.57 16.94 -11.73
CA GLU A 192 -5.47 16.60 -10.62
C GLU A 192 -6.06 15.19 -10.73
N LYS A 193 -5.93 14.55 -11.90
CA LYS A 193 -6.39 13.19 -12.16
C LYS A 193 -5.23 12.18 -12.13
N LEU A 194 -5.47 11.06 -11.47
CA LEU A 194 -4.62 9.87 -11.56
C LEU A 194 -4.98 9.02 -12.79
N ASP A 195 -3.94 8.59 -13.51
CA ASP A 195 -4.09 7.66 -14.61
C ASP A 195 -3.95 6.23 -14.11
N MET A 196 -4.97 5.40 -14.33
CA MET A 196 -4.86 3.97 -14.09
C MET A 196 -3.96 3.34 -15.17
N VAL A 197 -2.79 2.85 -14.74
CA VAL A 197 -1.77 2.31 -15.63
C VAL A 197 -1.68 0.80 -15.59
N GLY A 198 -2.17 0.13 -14.54
CA GLY A 198 -2.13 -1.32 -14.46
C GLY A 198 -3.34 -1.90 -13.73
N ILE A 199 -3.74 -3.09 -14.16
CA ILE A 199 -4.94 -3.79 -13.75
C ILE A 199 -4.59 -5.27 -13.63
N TYR A 200 -4.89 -5.87 -12.49
CA TYR A 200 -4.67 -7.30 -12.25
C TYR A 200 -5.70 -7.85 -11.28
N ASN A 201 -6.54 -8.77 -11.73
CA ASN A 201 -7.41 -9.52 -10.83
C ASN A 201 -6.61 -10.56 -10.06
N TYR A 202 -6.41 -10.33 -8.75
CA TYR A 202 -5.72 -11.28 -7.89
C TYR A 202 -6.63 -12.44 -7.49
N GLY A 203 -7.92 -12.17 -7.27
CA GLY A 203 -8.93 -13.16 -6.92
C GLY A 203 -9.11 -13.37 -5.41
N ASP A 204 -8.45 -12.56 -4.57
CA ASP A 204 -8.58 -12.57 -3.12
C ASP A 204 -8.40 -11.15 -2.56
N SER A 205 -9.03 -10.88 -1.42
CA SER A 205 -9.04 -9.57 -0.79
C SER A 205 -7.71 -9.30 -0.07
N ILE A 206 -6.97 -8.30 -0.53
CA ILE A 206 -5.72 -7.86 0.09
C ILE A 206 -6.03 -6.85 1.20
N ASN A 207 -5.57 -7.15 2.41
CA ASN A 207 -5.80 -6.32 3.59
C ASN A 207 -4.65 -5.33 3.86
N ARG A 208 -3.43 -5.65 3.41
CA ARG A 208 -2.27 -4.78 3.65
C ARG A 208 -1.16 -5.00 2.63
N PHE A 209 -0.65 -3.90 2.09
CA PHE A 209 0.62 -3.81 1.37
C PHE A 209 1.73 -3.26 2.26
N ARG A 210 2.94 -3.82 2.23
CA ARG A 210 4.10 -3.34 2.98
C ARG A 210 5.37 -3.43 2.17
N HIS A 211 6.14 -2.34 2.14
CA HIS A 211 7.53 -2.39 1.69
C HIS A 211 8.38 -3.36 2.51
N GLY A 212 9.09 -4.26 1.84
CA GLY A 212 9.97 -5.22 2.50
C GLY A 212 10.32 -6.44 1.65
N SER A 213 11.14 -7.33 2.22
CA SER A 213 11.50 -8.60 1.61
C SER A 213 11.64 -9.68 2.70
N LEU A 214 11.20 -10.90 2.38
CA LEU A 214 11.38 -12.08 3.23
C LEU A 214 12.61 -12.92 2.81
N ALA A 215 13.15 -12.69 1.62
CA ALA A 215 14.33 -13.37 1.12
C ALA A 215 15.55 -12.98 1.97
N ALA A 216 16.26 -13.99 2.49
CA ALA A 216 17.47 -13.79 3.28
C ALA A 216 18.55 -13.11 2.42
N ASN A 217 18.84 -11.83 2.71
CA ASN A 217 19.91 -10.99 2.14
C ASN A 217 20.62 -11.63 0.94
N VAL A 218 19.92 -11.68 -0.21
CA VAL A 218 20.60 -12.00 -1.47
C VAL A 218 21.58 -10.86 -1.66
N SER A 219 22.86 -11.18 -1.52
CA SER A 219 24.00 -10.25 -1.57
C SER A 219 24.22 -9.62 -2.95
N GLU A 220 23.18 -9.53 -3.77
CA GLU A 220 23.21 -8.94 -5.10
C GLU A 220 22.20 -7.78 -5.20
N PRO A 221 22.66 -6.59 -5.61
CA PRO A 221 21.89 -5.35 -5.62
C PRO A 221 21.01 -5.23 -6.87
N ILE A 222 20.36 -6.32 -7.31
CA ILE A 222 19.65 -6.32 -8.59
C ILE A 222 18.32 -5.55 -8.49
N ILE A 223 17.70 -5.54 -7.30
CA ILE A 223 16.40 -4.90 -7.07
C ILE A 223 16.43 -4.19 -5.72
N ASN A 224 16.25 -2.87 -5.73
CA ASN A 224 16.17 -2.04 -4.53
C ASN A 224 15.08 -2.59 -3.60
N ILE A 225 15.38 -2.80 -2.32
CA ILE A 225 14.42 -3.34 -1.34
C ILE A 225 13.20 -2.41 -1.23
N GLU A 226 13.41 -1.10 -1.37
CA GLU A 226 12.36 -0.07 -1.38
C GLU A 226 11.39 -0.17 -2.56
N SER A 227 11.68 -1.00 -3.55
CA SER A 227 10.78 -1.22 -4.67
C SER A 227 9.91 -2.47 -4.49
N ARG A 228 10.15 -3.30 -3.46
CA ARG A 228 9.40 -4.54 -3.24
C ARG A 228 8.25 -4.31 -2.27
N VAL A 229 7.05 -4.68 -2.70
CA VAL A 229 5.85 -4.59 -1.88
C VAL A 229 5.33 -5.98 -1.58
N LEU A 230 5.39 -6.38 -0.33
CA LEU A 230 4.72 -7.57 0.18
C LEU A 230 3.23 -7.25 0.37
N PHE A 231 2.37 -8.25 0.22
CA PHE A 231 0.98 -8.12 0.57
C PHE A 231 0.45 -9.35 1.28
N VAL A 232 -0.61 -9.15 2.07
CA VAL A 232 -1.29 -10.22 2.80
C VAL A 232 -2.77 -10.19 2.52
N THR A 233 -3.37 -11.37 2.41
CA THR A 233 -4.75 -11.54 1.97
C THR A 233 -5.64 -12.08 3.09
N SER A 234 -6.95 -12.00 2.85
CA SER A 234 -7.97 -12.52 3.78
C SER A 234 -7.96 -14.05 3.89
N SER A 235 -7.51 -14.76 2.84
CA SER A 235 -7.33 -16.23 2.91
C SER A 235 -6.05 -16.67 3.62
N GLY A 236 -5.17 -15.72 3.98
CA GLY A 236 -3.88 -16.00 4.61
C GLY A 236 -2.72 -16.20 3.64
N ALA A 237 -2.91 -15.91 2.34
CA ALA A 237 -1.83 -15.88 1.38
C ALA A 237 -0.92 -14.66 1.63
N ILE A 238 0.37 -14.85 1.36
CA ILE A 238 1.37 -13.77 1.35
C ILE A 238 1.95 -13.74 -0.05
N GLY A 239 1.88 -12.59 -0.70
CA GLY A 239 2.45 -12.39 -2.03
C GLY A 239 3.44 -11.23 -2.06
N ILE A 240 4.11 -11.11 -3.20
CA ILE A 240 5.08 -10.04 -3.47
C ILE A 240 4.78 -9.39 -4.82
N ILE A 241 4.97 -8.08 -4.87
CA ILE A 241 4.88 -7.27 -6.08
C ILE A 241 6.24 -6.63 -6.29
N ILE A 242 6.77 -6.81 -7.50
CA ILE A 242 8.12 -6.38 -7.86
C ILE A 242 8.03 -5.58 -9.16
N PRO A 243 8.41 -4.29 -9.14
CA PRO A 243 8.52 -3.52 -10.36
C PRO A 243 9.70 -4.02 -11.17
N ILE A 244 9.48 -4.19 -12.46
CA ILE A 244 10.45 -4.70 -13.42
C ILE A 244 10.68 -3.68 -14.53
N SER A 245 11.85 -3.74 -15.18
CA SER A 245 12.14 -2.88 -16.33
C SER A 245 11.24 -3.24 -17.52
N GLN A 246 10.96 -2.28 -18.41
CA GLN A 246 10.18 -2.51 -19.63
C GLN A 246 10.74 -3.68 -20.46
N LYS A 247 12.07 -3.77 -20.58
CA LYS A 247 12.75 -4.86 -21.30
C LYS A 247 12.49 -6.23 -20.68
N GLN A 248 12.42 -6.32 -19.35
CA GLN A 248 12.06 -7.56 -18.66
C GLN A 248 10.57 -7.86 -18.84
N PHE A 249 9.71 -6.85 -18.72
CA PHE A 249 8.27 -6.98 -18.93
C PHE A 249 7.96 -7.55 -20.33
N ASP A 250 8.54 -6.98 -21.39
CA ASP A 250 8.30 -7.44 -22.76
C ASP A 250 8.75 -8.90 -22.97
N LYS A 251 9.84 -9.31 -22.33
CA LYS A 251 10.33 -10.70 -22.38
C LYS A 251 9.39 -11.65 -21.64
N LEU A 252 9.01 -11.31 -20.42
CA LEU A 252 8.13 -12.14 -19.59
C LEU A 252 6.72 -12.23 -20.18
N LYS A 253 6.23 -11.14 -20.78
CA LYS A 253 4.95 -11.13 -21.49
C LYS A 253 4.94 -12.12 -22.65
N LYS A 254 5.99 -12.12 -23.49
CA LYS A 254 6.13 -13.10 -24.58
C LYS A 254 6.15 -14.54 -24.06
N LEU A 255 6.85 -14.78 -22.95
CA LEU A 255 6.88 -16.10 -22.31
C LEU A 255 5.50 -16.52 -21.79
N GLN A 256 4.76 -15.61 -21.13
CA GLN A 256 3.39 -15.87 -20.67
C GLN A 256 2.44 -16.17 -21.84
N ASP A 257 2.53 -15.39 -22.93
CA ASP A 257 1.75 -15.61 -24.15
C ASP A 257 2.03 -16.97 -24.80
N ALA A 258 3.31 -17.36 -24.84
CA ALA A 258 3.72 -18.66 -25.37
C ALA A 258 3.29 -19.81 -24.45
N TYR A 259 3.39 -19.63 -23.14
CA TYR A 259 2.93 -20.61 -22.14
C TYR A 259 1.45 -20.93 -22.32
N GLN A 260 0.61 -19.89 -22.44
CA GLN A 260 -0.82 -20.06 -22.64
C GLN A 260 -1.16 -20.83 -23.92
N LYS A 261 -0.41 -20.63 -25.01
CA LYS A 261 -0.64 -21.32 -26.28
C LYS A 261 -0.24 -22.78 -26.25
N VAL A 262 0.88 -23.11 -25.60
CA VAL A 262 1.47 -24.45 -25.61
C VAL A 262 0.90 -25.34 -24.52
N VAL A 263 0.80 -24.83 -23.29
CA VAL A 263 0.35 -25.59 -22.12
C VAL A 263 -1.13 -25.37 -21.87
N GLY A 264 -1.59 -24.13 -21.99
CA GLY A 264 -2.92 -23.72 -21.56
C GLY A 264 -3.08 -23.79 -20.04
N PHE A 265 -4.23 -23.35 -19.53
CA PHE A 265 -4.55 -23.45 -18.11
C PHE A 265 -5.51 -24.62 -17.84
N TYR A 266 -5.54 -25.07 -16.59
CA TYR A 266 -6.43 -26.15 -16.17
C TYR A 266 -7.89 -25.83 -16.54
N GLY A 267 -8.60 -26.83 -17.08
CA GLY A 267 -10.00 -26.67 -17.47
C GLY A 267 -10.23 -25.85 -18.75
N GLY A 268 -9.19 -25.53 -19.52
CA GLY A 268 -9.32 -24.72 -20.74
C GLY A 268 -9.61 -23.25 -20.46
N LEU A 269 -9.31 -22.79 -19.24
CA LEU A 269 -9.44 -21.40 -18.85
C LEU A 269 -8.34 -20.54 -19.50
N ASP A 270 -8.71 -19.32 -19.84
CA ASP A 270 -7.82 -18.31 -20.38
C ASP A 270 -7.25 -17.44 -19.24
N ILE A 271 -5.93 -17.35 -19.12
CA ILE A 271 -5.25 -16.60 -18.06
C ILE A 271 -5.63 -15.14 -18.13
N TYR A 272 -5.63 -14.55 -19.34
CA TYR A 272 -5.98 -13.15 -19.53
C TYR A 272 -7.41 -12.86 -19.10
N SER A 273 -8.35 -13.74 -19.42
CA SER A 273 -9.74 -13.61 -18.99
C SER A 273 -9.92 -13.74 -17.49
N TRP A 274 -9.18 -14.63 -16.82
CA TRP A 274 -9.19 -14.74 -15.36
C TRP A 274 -8.61 -13.49 -14.70
N ARG A 275 -7.51 -12.95 -15.23
CA ARG A 275 -6.79 -11.79 -14.68
C ARG A 275 -7.40 -10.42 -15.06
N SER A 276 -8.44 -10.42 -15.88
CA SER A 276 -9.22 -9.21 -16.23
C SER A 276 -10.19 -8.84 -15.11
N VAL A 277 -10.61 -7.58 -15.08
CA VAL A 277 -11.61 -7.05 -14.15
C VAL A 277 -12.85 -6.59 -14.92
N ILE A 278 -13.97 -6.52 -14.23
CA ILE A 278 -15.17 -5.87 -14.74
C ILE A 278 -15.19 -4.46 -14.15
N ASP A 279 -15.20 -3.45 -15.01
CA ASP A 279 -15.26 -2.06 -14.56
C ASP A 279 -16.68 -1.66 -14.12
N GLU A 280 -16.82 -0.41 -13.67
CA GLU A 280 -18.11 0.15 -13.21
C GLU A 280 -19.16 0.22 -14.34
N GLU A 281 -18.72 0.34 -15.60
CA GLU A 281 -19.59 0.34 -16.77
C GLU A 281 -19.97 -1.08 -17.23
N CYS A 282 -19.57 -2.10 -16.45
CA CYS A 282 -19.71 -3.52 -16.78
C CYS A 282 -18.96 -3.93 -18.05
N GLU A 283 -17.94 -3.15 -18.45
CA GLU A 283 -17.02 -3.50 -19.50
C GLU A 283 -15.83 -4.30 -18.95
N LYS A 284 -15.30 -5.19 -19.78
CA LYS A 284 -14.17 -6.03 -19.39
C LYS A 284 -12.88 -5.23 -19.61
N ALA A 285 -12.25 -4.81 -18.51
CA ALA A 285 -10.93 -4.22 -18.56
C ALA A 285 -9.86 -5.32 -18.47
N GLU A 286 -9.04 -5.41 -19.52
CA GLU A 286 -8.04 -6.46 -19.65
C GLU A 286 -6.84 -6.29 -18.70
N LEU A 287 -6.16 -7.40 -18.44
CA LEU A 287 -4.87 -7.43 -17.73
C LEU A 287 -3.90 -6.42 -18.37
N ARG A 288 -3.39 -5.48 -17.56
CA ARG A 288 -2.52 -4.40 -18.04
C ARG A 288 -1.33 -4.22 -17.10
N ASN A 289 -0.12 -4.19 -17.67
CA ASN A 289 1.14 -3.88 -16.96
C ASN A 289 1.44 -4.76 -15.74
N PHE A 290 0.91 -5.98 -15.71
CA PHE A 290 1.23 -7.01 -14.74
C PHE A 290 1.63 -8.31 -15.46
N ILE A 291 2.49 -9.08 -14.81
CA ILE A 291 2.89 -10.44 -15.21
C ILE A 291 2.52 -11.37 -14.06
N ASP A 292 1.97 -12.52 -14.40
CA ASP A 292 1.63 -13.54 -13.42
C ASP A 292 2.87 -14.36 -13.04
N GLY A 293 3.37 -14.14 -11.81
CA GLY A 293 4.55 -14.84 -11.30
C GLY A 293 4.36 -16.35 -11.23
N ASP A 294 3.17 -16.81 -10.81
CA ASP A 294 2.87 -18.24 -10.65
C ASP A 294 2.93 -18.97 -12.00
N VAL A 295 2.46 -18.31 -13.06
CA VAL A 295 2.54 -18.84 -14.43
C VAL A 295 4.00 -18.95 -14.88
N ILE A 296 4.81 -17.92 -14.62
CA ILE A 296 6.23 -17.95 -15.00
C ILE A 296 6.99 -19.01 -14.21
N GLU A 297 6.70 -19.19 -12.93
CA GLU A 297 7.36 -20.19 -12.08
C GLU A 297 6.99 -21.62 -12.47
N SER A 298 5.75 -21.84 -12.87
CA SER A 298 5.28 -23.15 -13.37
C SER A 298 6.04 -23.64 -14.61
N LEU A 299 6.77 -22.77 -15.32
CA LEU A 299 7.67 -23.18 -16.40
C LEU A 299 8.74 -24.18 -15.94
N LEU A 300 9.19 -24.12 -14.69
CA LEU A 300 10.21 -25.02 -14.15
C LEU A 300 9.69 -26.45 -13.95
N ASP A 301 8.37 -26.60 -13.72
CA ASP A 301 7.73 -27.90 -13.52
C ASP A 301 7.46 -28.64 -14.84
N ASN A 302 7.56 -27.94 -15.97
CA ASN A 302 7.25 -28.50 -17.28
C ASN A 302 8.42 -29.33 -17.87
N PRO A 303 8.14 -30.39 -18.65
CA PRO A 303 9.18 -31.17 -19.32
C PRO A 303 10.03 -30.31 -20.27
N THR A 304 11.32 -30.64 -20.41
CA THR A 304 12.29 -29.92 -21.28
C THR A 304 11.78 -29.72 -22.72
N LYS A 305 11.01 -30.68 -23.25
CA LYS A 305 10.41 -30.58 -24.58
C LYS A 305 9.42 -29.41 -24.67
N VAL A 306 8.53 -29.28 -23.68
CA VAL A 306 7.52 -28.21 -23.61
C VAL A 306 8.20 -26.85 -23.45
N ILE A 307 9.23 -26.77 -22.60
CA ILE A 307 10.03 -25.54 -22.45
C ILE A 307 10.73 -25.18 -23.77
N GLY A 308 11.20 -26.19 -24.53
CA GLY A 308 11.76 -25.99 -25.87
C GLY A 308 10.74 -25.40 -26.83
N ASP A 309 9.53 -25.97 -26.90
CA ASP A 309 8.46 -25.48 -27.77
C ASP A 309 8.05 -24.03 -27.43
N ILE A 310 8.04 -23.67 -26.14
CA ILE A 310 7.81 -22.30 -25.65
C ILE A 310 8.99 -21.37 -26.03
N GLY A 311 10.22 -21.85 -25.86
CA GLY A 311 11.44 -21.11 -26.17
C GLY A 311 11.58 -20.78 -27.64
N ASP A 312 11.21 -21.71 -28.52
CA ASP A 312 11.19 -21.53 -29.98
C ASP A 312 10.23 -20.40 -30.39
N SER A 313 9.14 -20.19 -29.64
CA SER A 313 8.20 -19.08 -29.87
C SER A 313 8.71 -17.72 -29.39
N CYS A 314 9.72 -17.72 -28.50
CA CYS A 314 10.24 -16.52 -27.83
C CYS A 314 11.69 -16.17 -28.22
N ASP A 315 12.31 -16.93 -29.13
CA ASP A 315 13.73 -16.86 -29.47
C ASP A 315 14.66 -17.02 -28.24
N LEU A 316 14.30 -17.93 -27.32
CA LEU A 316 15.04 -18.19 -26.08
C LEU A 316 15.39 -19.67 -25.96
N SER A 317 16.64 -19.96 -25.55
CA SER A 317 17.03 -21.33 -25.24
C SER A 317 16.44 -21.81 -23.90
N VAL A 318 16.26 -23.13 -23.78
CA VAL A 318 15.77 -23.75 -22.53
C VAL A 318 16.61 -23.36 -21.31
N ASN A 319 17.93 -23.26 -21.47
CA ASN A 319 18.84 -22.88 -20.39
C ASN A 319 18.66 -21.42 -19.98
N GLU A 320 18.40 -20.51 -20.93
CA GLU A 320 18.14 -19.11 -20.63
C GLU A 320 16.81 -18.92 -19.90
N ILE A 321 15.76 -19.63 -20.31
CA ILE A 321 14.46 -19.60 -19.63
C ILE A 321 14.61 -20.11 -18.20
N ARG A 322 15.24 -21.26 -17.98
CA ARG A 322 15.45 -21.81 -16.64
C ARG A 322 16.23 -20.87 -15.74
N LYS A 323 17.34 -20.33 -16.26
CA LYS A 323 18.15 -19.37 -15.51
C LYS A 323 17.34 -18.11 -15.14
N LEU A 324 16.54 -17.59 -16.06
CA LEU A 324 15.68 -16.43 -15.80
C LEU A 324 14.66 -16.72 -14.69
N VAL A 325 13.96 -17.85 -14.75
CA VAL A 325 12.95 -18.20 -13.74
C VAL A 325 13.60 -18.52 -12.39
N GLU A 326 14.77 -19.16 -12.37
CA GLU A 326 15.56 -19.39 -11.15
C GLU A 326 16.05 -18.07 -10.52
N GLU A 327 16.38 -17.06 -11.32
CA GLU A 327 16.71 -15.72 -10.81
C GLU A 327 15.48 -15.04 -10.19
N LEU A 328 14.30 -15.22 -10.79
CA LEU A 328 13.06 -14.60 -10.30
C LEU A 328 12.54 -15.25 -9.00
N THR A 329 12.62 -16.58 -8.89
CA THR A 329 12.21 -17.33 -7.69
C THR A 329 13.04 -16.99 -6.46
N ARG A 330 14.29 -16.54 -6.63
CA ARG A 330 15.14 -16.06 -5.52
C ARG A 330 14.68 -14.74 -4.90
N MET A 331 13.69 -14.08 -5.48
CA MET A 331 13.25 -12.76 -5.03
C MET A 331 12.26 -12.80 -3.87
N HIS A 332 11.69 -13.96 -3.56
CA HIS A 332 10.70 -14.15 -2.52
C HIS A 332 11.12 -15.19 -1.48
#